data_AF-A0A843T7I7-F1
#
_entry.id   AF-A0A843T7I7-F1
#
_cell.length_a   1.000
_cell.length_b   1.000
_cell.length_c   1.000
_cell.angle_alpha   90.00
_cell.angle_beta   90.00
_cell.angle_gamma   90.00
#
_symmetry.space_group_name_H-M   'P 1'
#
loop_
_entity.id
_entity.type
_entity.pdbx_description
1 polymer ?
#
loop_
_entity_poly.entity_id
_entity_poly.type
_entity_poly.pdbx_seq_one_letter_code
_entity_poly.pdbx_strand_id
1 'polypeptide(L)'
;MTIEGQTLPSGRYSIWAVPQQEGEWTLIFSTAWDVQHRPYPEGNEVLRVSIPPRTTDYMESLAWYFPAADADSAVLALHWGETLVSLSIGRP
;
A
#
# COMPACT_ATOMS: atom_id res chain seq x y z
N MET A 1 7.69 -12.71 -2.97
CA MET A 1 6.91 -11.63 -3.61
C MET A 1 7.69 -10.36 -3.40
N THR A 2 7.62 -9.42 -4.34
CA THR A 2 8.24 -8.11 -4.21
C THR A 2 7.17 -7.03 -4.17
N ILE A 3 7.38 -5.99 -3.36
CA ILE A 3 6.60 -4.76 -3.33
C ILE A 3 7.58 -3.64 -3.61
N GLU A 4 7.40 -2.91 -4.72
CA GLU A 4 8.34 -1.87 -5.16
C GLU A 4 9.80 -2.39 -5.20
N GLY A 5 9.98 -3.62 -5.69
CA GLY A 5 11.28 -4.30 -5.76
C GLY A 5 11.82 -4.84 -4.42
N GLN A 6 11.19 -4.52 -3.29
CA GLN A 6 11.60 -5.01 -1.98
C GLN A 6 10.95 -6.35 -1.66
N THR A 7 11.71 -7.30 -1.13
CA THR A 7 11.18 -8.63 -0.81
C THR A 7 10.21 -8.55 0.37
N LEU A 8 8.98 -9.03 0.16
CA LEU A 8 8.01 -9.29 1.21
C LEU A 8 7.87 -10.82 1.37
N PRO A 9 8.16 -11.37 2.56
CA PRO A 9 7.95 -12.79 2.84
C PRO A 9 6.49 -13.21 2.56
N SER A 10 6.27 -14.50 2.30
CA SER A 10 4.91 -15.03 2.18
C SER A 10 4.18 -14.93 3.51
N GLY A 11 2.97 -14.38 3.52
CA GLY A 11 2.20 -14.22 4.75
C GLY A 11 0.88 -13.48 4.54
N ARG A 12 0.26 -13.13 5.67
CA ARG A 12 -0.92 -12.26 5.73
C ARG A 12 -0.51 -10.96 6.41
N TYR A 13 -0.98 -9.84 5.87
CA TYR A 13 -0.57 -8.52 6.32
C TYR A 13 -1.78 -7.58 6.41
N SER A 14 -1.76 -6.68 7.38
CA SER A 14 -2.52 -5.43 7.30
C SER A 14 -1.67 -4.37 6.60
N ILE A 15 -2.33 -3.45 5.89
CA ILE A 15 -1.68 -2.31 5.23
C ILE A 15 -2.07 -1.04 5.97
N TRP A 16 -1.06 -0.22 6.27
CA TRP A 16 -1.21 1.07 6.91
C TRP A 16 -0.55 2.16 6.09
N ALA A 17 -1.04 3.39 6.20
CA ALA A 17 -0.49 4.54 5.54
C ALA A 17 -0.15 5.62 6.56
N VAL A 18 1.00 6.26 6.41
CA VAL A 18 1.37 7.51 7.07
C VAL A 18 1.40 8.58 5.99
N PRO A 19 0.30 9.33 5.79
CA PRO A 19 0.25 10.44 4.84
C PRO A 19 1.18 11.57 5.27
N GLN A 20 1.74 12.27 4.28
CA GLN A 20 2.44 13.53 4.48
C GLN A 20 1.73 14.63 3.70
N GLN A 21 1.75 15.86 4.25
CA GLN A 21 1.21 17.03 3.55
C GLN A 21 2.06 17.38 2.32
N GLU A 22 3.38 17.21 2.43
CA GLU A 22 4.35 17.40 1.36
C GLU A 22 5.30 16.20 1.32
N GLY A 23 5.64 15.74 0.12
CA GLY A 23 6.55 14.60 -0.08
C GLY A 23 5.87 13.23 -0.10
N GLU A 24 6.64 12.20 0.19
CA GLU A 24 6.22 10.80 0.03
C GLU A 24 5.42 10.30 1.23
N TRP A 25 4.37 9.51 0.95
CA TRP A 25 3.68 8.75 1.98
C TRP A 25 4.48 7.52 2.35
N THR A 26 4.33 7.03 3.58
CA THR A 26 4.85 5.70 3.94
C THR A 26 3.71 4.70 3.97
N LEU A 27 3.78 3.67 3.12
CA LEU A 27 2.94 2.47 3.24
C LEU A 27 3.67 1.39 4.03
N ILE A 28 2.94 0.72 4.92
CA ILE A 28 3.51 -0.23 5.88
C ILE A 28 2.73 -1.54 5.82
N PHE A 29 3.46 -2.64 5.65
CA PHE A 29 2.92 -4.00 5.76
C PHE A 29 3.25 -4.55 7.15
N SER A 30 2.23 -4.91 7.91
CA SER A 30 2.35 -5.40 9.29
C SER A 30 1.80 -6.81 9.44
N THR A 31 2.48 -7.67 10.22
CA THR A 31 1.99 -9.03 10.53
C THR A 31 0.77 -9.03 11.43
N ALA A 32 0.40 -7.89 12.04
CA ALA A 32 -0.83 -7.70 12.79
C ALA A 32 -2.03 -7.60 11.83
N TRP A 33 -2.30 -8.67 11.08
CA TRP A 33 -3.27 -8.72 9.98
C TRP A 33 -4.73 -8.76 10.45
N ASP A 34 -4.97 -9.17 11.70
CA ASP A 34 -6.29 -9.27 12.34
C ASP A 34 -6.70 -7.97 13.08
N VAL A 35 -5.95 -6.89 12.86
CA VAL A 35 -6.20 -5.59 13.47
C VAL A 35 -6.91 -4.69 12.46
N GLN A 36 -8.17 -4.38 12.73
CA GLN A 36 -8.98 -3.42 11.98
C GLN A 36 -9.61 -2.43 12.95
N HIS A 37 -9.64 -1.13 12.59
CA HIS A 37 -10.23 -0.06 13.40
C HIS A 37 -9.70 0.06 14.84
N ARG A 38 -8.50 -0.47 15.12
CA ARG A 38 -7.77 -0.30 16.39
C ARG A 38 -6.56 0.63 16.17
N PRO A 39 -5.97 1.19 17.24
CA PRO A 39 -4.73 1.95 17.13
C PRO A 39 -3.65 1.17 16.40
N TYR A 40 -2.76 1.90 15.74
CA TYR A 40 -1.66 1.34 14.96
C TYR A 40 -0.80 0.37 15.80
N PRO A 41 -0.66 -0.91 15.38
CA PRO A 41 0.07 -1.92 16.14
C PRO A 41 1.58 -1.84 15.88
N GLU A 42 2.26 -0.91 16.57
CA GLU A 42 3.72 -0.77 16.52
C GLU A 42 4.45 -2.09 16.81
N GLY A 43 5.63 -2.27 16.23
CA GLY A 43 6.51 -3.42 16.46
C GLY A 43 6.23 -4.68 15.62
N ASN A 44 5.18 -4.67 14.80
CA ASN A 44 4.82 -5.80 13.90
C ASN A 44 5.08 -5.50 12.42
N GLU A 45 5.83 -4.44 12.13
CA GLU A 45 6.13 -3.96 10.78
C GLU A 45 7.14 -4.87 10.09
N VAL A 46 6.86 -5.28 8.85
CA VAL A 46 7.75 -6.13 8.05
C VAL A 46 8.35 -5.38 6.89
N LEU A 47 7.62 -4.43 6.32
CA LEU A 47 8.07 -3.63 5.20
C LEU A 47 7.49 -2.22 5.29
N ARG A 48 8.34 -1.23 5.04
CA ARG A 48 7.97 0.17 4.88
C ARG A 48 8.38 0.61 3.48
N VAL A 49 7.47 1.28 2.78
CA VAL A 49 7.68 1.72 1.41
C VAL A 49 7.33 3.20 1.33
N SER A 50 8.29 4.03 0.91
CA SER A 50 8.05 5.44 0.64
C SER A 50 7.54 5.60 -0.80
N ILE A 51 6.38 6.21 -0.96
CA ILE A 51 5.71 6.35 -2.26
C ILE A 51 5.13 7.76 -2.41
N PRO A 52 5.44 8.46 -3.52
CA PRO A 52 4.84 9.75 -3.79
C PRO A 52 3.36 9.57 -4.19
N PRO A 53 2.42 10.27 -3.54
CA PRO A 53 1.05 10.35 -4.05
C PRO A 53 1.04 11.07 -5.40
N ARG A 54 0.07 10.73 -6.24
CA ARG A 54 -0.17 11.37 -7.53
C ARG A 54 -1.59 11.92 -7.60
N THR A 55 -1.75 13.02 -8.33
CA THR A 55 -3.07 13.54 -8.69
C THR A 55 -3.67 12.70 -9.81
N THR A 56 -4.95 12.37 -9.71
CA THR A 56 -5.72 11.58 -10.68
C THR A 56 -7.17 12.06 -10.73
N ASP A 57 -7.97 11.48 -11.64
CA ASP A 57 -9.43 11.69 -11.69
C ASP A 57 -10.09 11.44 -10.34
N TYR A 58 -11.04 12.30 -9.98
CA TYR A 58 -11.68 12.30 -8.67
C TYR A 58 -12.50 11.02 -8.37
N MET A 59 -12.35 10.49 -7.15
CA MET A 59 -13.12 9.37 -6.62
C MET A 59 -13.72 9.68 -5.24
N GLU A 60 -15.06 9.68 -5.15
CA GLU A 60 -15.79 9.94 -3.88
C GLU A 60 -15.43 8.95 -2.76
N SER A 61 -15.40 7.65 -3.08
CA SER A 61 -15.19 6.59 -2.09
C SER A 61 -13.71 6.22 -2.00
N LEU A 62 -13.21 6.06 -0.77
CA LEU A 62 -11.90 5.42 -0.56
C LEU A 62 -11.94 3.99 -1.10
N ALA A 63 -11.09 3.71 -2.09
CA ALA A 63 -11.04 2.41 -2.75
C ALA A 63 -9.63 1.82 -2.74
N TRP A 64 -9.59 0.48 -2.64
CA TRP A 64 -8.42 -0.34 -2.90
C TRP A 64 -8.73 -1.25 -4.09
N TYR A 65 -7.89 -1.22 -5.13
CA TYR A 65 -8.12 -2.00 -6.34
C TYR A 65 -6.82 -2.27 -7.10
N PHE A 66 -6.92 -3.14 -8.12
CA PHE A 66 -5.80 -3.47 -9.00
C PHE A 66 -6.05 -2.91 -10.41
N PRO A 67 -5.57 -1.69 -10.74
CA PRO A 67 -5.77 -1.11 -12.07
C PRO A 67 -5.08 -1.91 -13.20
N ALA A 68 -4.04 -2.68 -12.88
CA ALA A 68 -3.34 -3.56 -13.80
C ALA A 68 -2.91 -4.83 -13.07
N ALA A 69 -3.09 -5.97 -13.72
CA ALA A 69 -2.66 -7.27 -13.25
C ALA A 69 -2.33 -8.17 -14.44
N ASP A 70 -1.13 -8.74 -14.40
CA ASP A 70 -0.58 -9.68 -15.37
C ASP A 70 -0.28 -11.02 -14.67
N ALA A 71 0.28 -11.99 -15.41
CA ALA A 71 0.60 -13.31 -14.86
C ALA A 71 1.55 -13.27 -13.65
N ASP A 72 2.50 -12.33 -13.66
CA ASP A 72 3.62 -12.29 -12.71
C ASP A 72 3.77 -10.93 -11.99
N SER A 73 2.88 -9.97 -12.27
CA SER A 73 2.89 -8.63 -11.71
C SER A 73 1.49 -8.06 -11.50
N ALA A 74 1.34 -7.14 -10.57
CA ALA A 74 0.13 -6.36 -10.41
C ALA A 74 0.46 -4.96 -9.87
N VAL A 75 -0.46 -4.02 -10.04
CA VAL A 75 -0.41 -2.72 -9.37
C VAL A 75 -1.52 -2.69 -8.34
N LEU A 76 -1.22 -2.46 -7.07
CA LEU A 76 -2.21 -2.16 -6.03
C LEU A 76 -2.36 -0.65 -5.91
N ALA A 77 -3.58 -0.14 -5.93
CA ALA A 77 -3.90 1.28 -5.79
C ALA A 77 -4.76 1.54 -4.57
N LEU A 78 -4.40 2.56 -3.77
CA LEU A 78 -5.26 3.30 -2.85
C LEU A 78 -5.69 4.58 -3.56
N HIS A 79 -6.98 4.82 -3.68
CA HIS A 79 -7.53 6.02 -4.32
C HIS A 79 -8.63 6.65 -3.46
N TRP A 80 -8.52 7.96 -3.20
CA TRP A 80 -9.58 8.77 -2.60
C TRP A 80 -9.45 10.24 -2.97
N GLY A 81 -10.58 10.89 -3.29
CA GLY A 81 -10.58 12.23 -3.87
C GLY A 81 -9.76 12.22 -5.16
N GLU A 82 -8.85 13.18 -5.32
CA GLU A 82 -7.91 13.21 -6.46
C GLU A 82 -6.57 12.53 -6.12
N THR A 83 -6.45 11.87 -4.96
CA THR A 83 -5.20 11.27 -4.49
C THR A 83 -5.11 9.80 -4.86
N LEU A 84 -4.05 9.43 -5.56
CA LEU A 84 -3.68 8.05 -5.88
C LEU A 84 -2.33 7.70 -5.29
N VAL A 85 -2.27 6.59 -4.56
CA VAL A 85 -1.02 5.96 -4.12
C VAL A 85 -1.01 4.54 -4.67
N SER A 86 0.03 4.20 -5.43
CA SER A 86 0.12 2.90 -6.12
C SER A 86 1.41 2.18 -5.79
N LEU A 87 1.33 0.85 -5.66
CA LEU A 87 2.44 -0.07 -5.43
C LEU A 87 2.50 -1.10 -6.56
N SER A 88 3.70 -1.39 -7.05
CA SER A 88 4.03 -2.48 -7.94
C SER A 88 4.29 -3.74 -7.13
N ILE A 89 3.58 -4.81 -7.47
CA ILE A 89 3.71 -6.15 -6.91
C ILE A 89 4.33 -7.04 -7.98
N GLY A 90 5.33 -7.83 -7.61
CA GLY A 90 5.98 -8.75 -8.53
C GLY A 90 6.35 -10.09 -7.91
N ARG A 91 6.78 -11.02 -8.78
CA ARG A 91 7.59 -12.16 -8.34
C ARG A 91 9.00 -11.69 -7.96
N PRO A 92 9.64 -12.36 -6.97
CA PRO A 92 11.06 -12.16 -6.70
C PRO A 92 11.92 -12.60 -7.89
#